data_AF-A0A139PPN3-F1
#
_entry.id   AF-A0A139PPN3-F1
#
_cell.length_a   1.000
_cell.length_b   1.000
_cell.length_c   1.000
_cell.angle_alpha   90.00
_cell.angle_beta   90.00
_cell.angle_gamma   90.00
#
_symmetry.space_group_name_H-M   'P 1'
#
loop_
_entity.id
_entity.type
_entity.pdbx_description
1 polymer ?
#
loop_
_entity_poly.entity_id
_entity_poly.type
_entity_poly.pdbx_seq_one_letter_code
_entity_poly.pdbx_strand_id
1 'polypeptide(L)'
;MDVDTTRKKGSHQALLDQFGRGEADILLGTQMIAKGLDFPNVTLVGVLNADTALNLPDFRSSERTFQLLTQVAGRAGRAEKAGQVLIQSYNPQHYAIRFAKDQDYEGFYVYEMGIRRQLGYPPYYFTIGITLSHKKEEEVVKRAYEVMNILRSGLSETSNILGPTPKPIARTHNLYHYQILIKYRLEDELGPTLNQVLALTQEWENSELRLSIDHEPQQFL
;
A
#
# COMPACT_ATOMS: atom_id res chain seq x y z
N MET A 1 -4.04 11.67 13.82
CA MET A 1 -3.86 13.13 13.90
C MET A 1 -3.53 13.64 12.52
N ASP A 2 -4.48 14.40 12.00
CA ASP A 2 -4.44 15.08 10.72
C ASP A 2 -3.41 16.23 10.75
N VAL A 3 -2.92 16.60 9.57
CA VAL A 3 -1.68 17.35 9.29
C VAL A 3 -1.68 18.82 9.77
N ASP A 4 -2.59 19.23 10.66
CA ASP A 4 -2.84 20.65 10.96
C ASP A 4 -2.54 21.13 12.38
N THR A 5 -1.79 20.37 13.21
CA THR A 5 -1.45 20.81 14.60
C THR A 5 0.03 20.88 14.96
N THR A 6 0.97 20.66 14.04
CA THR A 6 2.41 20.64 14.36
C THR A 6 3.25 21.62 13.54
N ARG A 7 2.87 22.90 13.55
CA ARG A 7 3.65 23.99 12.93
C ARG A 7 4.98 24.35 13.63
N LYS A 8 5.31 23.75 14.78
CA LYS A 8 6.60 23.95 15.48
C LYS A 8 7.40 22.65 15.55
N LYS A 9 8.66 22.71 15.07
CA LYS A 9 9.68 21.65 15.23
C LYS A 9 9.79 21.30 16.73
N GLY A 10 9.51 20.06 17.11
CA GLY A 10 9.55 19.58 18.51
C GLY A 10 8.20 19.48 19.23
N SER A 11 7.10 20.00 18.65
CA SER A 11 5.76 19.91 19.27
C SER A 11 5.25 18.46 19.43
N HIS A 12 5.58 17.58 18.49
CA HIS A 12 5.24 16.15 18.61
C HIS A 12 5.95 15.47 19.77
N GLN A 13 7.25 15.73 19.96
CA GLN A 13 8.01 15.12 21.05
C GLN A 13 7.47 15.57 22.41
N ALA A 14 7.15 16.86 22.56
CA ALA A 14 6.59 17.39 23.79
C ALA A 14 5.26 16.72 24.19
N LEU A 15 4.38 16.43 23.22
CA LEU A 15 3.11 15.73 23.46
C LEU A 15 3.34 14.27 23.89
N LEU A 16 4.32 13.59 23.29
CA LEU A 16 4.68 12.22 23.65
C LEU A 16 5.32 12.16 25.04
N ASP A 17 6.16 13.14 25.38
CA ASP A 17 6.79 13.23 26.70
C ASP A 17 5.74 13.54 27.78
N GLN A 18 4.78 14.44 27.48
CA GLN A 18 3.64 14.75 28.35
C GLN A 18 2.82 13.49 28.64
N PHE A 19 2.46 12.73 27.60
CA PHE A 19 1.75 11.47 27.73
C PHE A 19 2.56 10.42 28.51
N GLY A 20 3.87 10.30 28.24
CA GLY A 20 4.77 9.40 28.95
C GLY A 20 4.92 9.71 30.44
N ARG A 21 4.81 10.99 30.83
CA ARG A 21 4.79 11.43 32.23
C ARG A 21 3.42 11.29 32.91
N GLY A 22 2.37 10.87 32.18
CA GLY A 22 1.00 10.76 32.72
C GLY A 22 0.29 12.10 32.89
N GLU A 23 0.77 13.16 32.22
CA GLU A 23 0.12 14.48 32.19
C GLU A 23 -1.02 14.55 31.15
N ALA A 24 -1.31 13.43 30.47
CA ALA A 24 -2.41 13.25 29.52
C ALA A 24 -2.89 11.79 29.55
N ASP A 25 -4.21 11.57 29.52
CA ASP A 25 -4.82 10.24 29.62
C ASP A 25 -5.10 9.59 28.26
N ILE A 26 -5.26 10.39 27.20
CA ILE A 26 -5.62 9.92 25.85
C ILE A 26 -4.66 10.50 24.83
N LEU A 27 -4.06 9.61 24.04
CA LEU A 27 -3.21 9.95 22.92
C LEU A 27 -3.86 9.47 21.62
N LEU A 28 -4.27 10.41 20.77
CA LEU A 28 -4.84 10.11 19.45
C LEU A 28 -3.77 10.28 18.37
N GLY A 29 -3.65 9.35 17.44
CA GLY A 29 -2.60 9.39 16.43
C GLY A 29 -2.94 8.64 15.15
N THR A 30 -2.13 8.88 14.13
CA THR A 30 -2.03 7.96 12.99
C THR A 30 -0.95 6.91 13.28
N GLN A 31 -0.62 6.11 12.27
CA GLN A 31 0.33 5.00 12.29
C GLN A 31 1.68 5.29 12.99
N MET A 32 2.12 6.56 13.08
CA MET A 32 3.42 6.92 13.68
C MET A 32 3.51 6.72 15.20
N ILE A 33 2.40 6.76 15.95
CA ILE A 33 2.45 6.58 17.42
C ILE A 33 2.86 5.14 17.82
N ALA A 34 2.76 4.19 16.88
CA ALA A 34 3.06 2.79 17.11
C ALA A 34 4.54 2.40 16.94
N LYS A 35 5.43 3.30 16.49
CA LYS A 35 6.85 2.99 16.22
C LYS A 35 7.78 3.60 17.26
N GLY A 36 8.53 2.76 17.97
CA GLY A 36 9.69 3.15 18.79
C GLY A 36 9.38 3.78 20.16
N LEU A 37 8.11 3.96 20.52
CA LEU A 37 7.70 4.56 21.80
C LEU A 37 7.12 3.49 22.71
N ASP A 38 7.58 3.47 23.96
CA ASP A 38 7.08 2.57 24.99
C ASP A 38 6.43 3.35 26.12
N PHE A 39 5.14 3.09 26.35
CA PHE A 39 4.35 3.74 27.37
C PHE A 39 3.85 2.66 28.34
N PRO A 40 4.55 2.43 29.46
CA PRO A 40 4.25 1.31 30.38
C PRO A 40 2.87 1.44 31.06
N ASN A 41 2.27 2.63 31.04
CA ASN A 41 0.95 2.88 31.58
C ASN A 41 -0.19 2.69 30.57
N VAL A 42 0.09 2.33 29.32
CA VAL A 42 -0.94 2.08 28.31
C VAL A 42 -1.53 0.68 28.51
N THR A 43 -2.73 0.65 29.05
CA THR A 43 -3.53 -0.57 29.28
C THR A 43 -4.69 -0.71 28.30
N LEU A 44 -5.01 0.32 27.53
CA LEU A 44 -6.07 0.27 26.51
C LEU A 44 -5.55 0.87 25.21
N VAL A 45 -5.77 0.14 24.11
CA VAL A 45 -5.54 0.68 22.77
C VAL A 45 -6.78 0.50 21.90
N GLY A 46 -7.23 1.58 21.29
CA GLY A 46 -8.32 1.58 20.32
C GLY A 46 -7.79 1.75 18.89
N VAL A 47 -8.14 0.82 18.00
CA VAL A 47 -7.98 1.00 16.55
C VAL A 47 -9.31 1.42 15.98
N LEU A 48 -9.41 2.68 15.58
CA LEU A 48 -10.59 3.22 14.93
C LEU A 48 -10.52 2.94 13.42
N ASN A 49 -11.59 2.35 12.89
CA ASN A 49 -11.79 2.11 11.46
C ASN A 49 -10.66 1.29 10.78
N ALA A 50 -10.53 0.02 11.15
CA ALA A 50 -9.59 -0.90 10.52
C ALA A 50 -9.88 -1.13 9.02
N ASP A 51 -11.11 -0.85 8.57
CA ASP A 51 -11.54 -1.08 7.18
C ASP A 51 -10.87 -0.14 6.18
N THR A 52 -10.40 1.03 6.63
CA THR A 52 -9.73 1.99 5.74
C THR A 52 -8.53 1.36 5.06
N ALA A 53 -7.72 0.61 5.81
CA ALA A 53 -6.55 -0.07 5.26
C ALA A 53 -6.93 -1.30 4.41
N LEU A 54 -8.00 -2.02 4.78
CA LEU A 54 -8.49 -3.19 4.04
C LEU A 54 -9.05 -2.85 2.66
N ASN A 55 -9.73 -1.71 2.55
CA ASN A 55 -10.43 -1.30 1.33
C ASN A 55 -9.52 -0.55 0.34
N LEU A 56 -8.23 -0.38 0.65
CA LEU A 56 -7.28 0.12 -0.33
C LEU A 56 -7.16 -0.91 -1.47
N PRO A 57 -7.23 -0.49 -2.76
CA PRO A 57 -7.12 -1.38 -3.92
C PRO A 57 -5.66 -1.82 -4.15
N ASP A 58 -5.08 -2.46 -3.13
CA ASP A 58 -3.72 -2.99 -3.08
C ASP A 58 -3.80 -4.43 -2.57
N PHE A 59 -3.10 -5.36 -3.21
CA PHE A 59 -3.09 -6.76 -2.80
C PHE A 59 -2.52 -6.96 -1.39
N ARG A 60 -1.71 -6.02 -0.89
CA ARG A 60 -1.11 -6.08 0.45
C ARG A 60 -1.96 -5.43 1.53
N SER A 61 -3.15 -4.93 1.20
CA SER A 61 -4.05 -4.27 2.16
C SER A 61 -4.35 -5.14 3.39
N SER A 62 -4.60 -6.44 3.17
CA SER A 62 -4.80 -7.40 4.26
C SER A 62 -3.57 -7.61 5.12
N GLU A 63 -2.40 -7.79 4.51
CA GLU A 63 -1.10 -7.91 5.21
C GLU A 63 -0.81 -6.68 6.06
N ARG A 64 -0.93 -5.49 5.48
CA ARG A 64 -0.70 -4.23 6.19
C ARG A 64 -1.67 -4.04 7.35
N THR A 65 -2.93 -4.39 7.15
CA THR A 65 -3.94 -4.32 8.21
C THR A 65 -3.59 -5.30 9.33
N PHE A 66 -3.27 -6.55 9.01
CA PHE A 66 -2.85 -7.54 10.00
C PHE A 66 -1.62 -7.07 10.80
N GLN A 67 -0.59 -6.58 10.11
CA GLN A 67 0.63 -6.05 10.74
C GLN A 67 0.33 -4.87 11.66
N LEU A 68 -0.52 -3.93 11.23
CA LEU A 68 -0.90 -2.79 12.03
C LEU A 68 -1.67 -3.23 13.28
N LEU A 69 -2.67 -4.08 13.14
CA LEU A 69 -3.49 -4.55 14.26
C LEU A 69 -2.66 -5.34 15.29
N THR A 70 -1.80 -6.25 14.83
CA THR A 70 -0.91 -7.02 15.71
C THR A 70 0.14 -6.15 16.39
N GLN A 71 0.75 -5.21 15.66
CA GLN A 71 1.69 -4.25 16.24
C GLN A 71 1.03 -3.41 17.32
N VAL A 72 -0.17 -2.88 17.04
CA VAL A 72 -0.93 -2.06 17.97
C VAL A 72 -1.36 -2.88 19.19
N ALA A 73 -1.77 -4.13 18.99
CA ALA A 73 -2.12 -5.03 20.08
C ALA A 73 -0.93 -5.30 21.02
N GLY A 74 0.28 -5.46 20.48
CA GLY A 74 1.51 -5.62 21.27
C GLY A 74 1.95 -4.37 22.06
N ARG A 75 1.27 -3.23 21.89
CA ARG A 75 1.53 -2.02 22.68
C ARG A 75 0.73 -1.96 23.98
N ALA A 76 -0.41 -2.64 24.04
CA ALA A 76 -1.24 -2.70 25.24
C ALA A 76 -0.72 -3.79 26.19
N GLY A 77 -0.65 -3.50 27.49
CA GLY A 77 -0.44 -4.53 28.51
C GLY A 77 0.99 -5.05 28.63
N ARG A 78 1.96 -4.15 28.80
CA ARG A 78 3.34 -4.53 29.11
C ARG A 78 3.57 -4.59 30.63
N ALA A 79 4.59 -5.35 31.04
CA ALA A 79 4.90 -5.68 32.43
C ALA A 79 3.74 -6.44 33.12
N GLU A 80 3.33 -6.04 34.32
CA GLU A 80 2.32 -6.77 35.11
C GLU A 80 0.87 -6.35 34.84
N LYS A 81 0.63 -5.35 33.96
CA LYS A 81 -0.71 -4.80 33.72
C LYS A 81 -1.37 -5.50 32.53
N ALA A 82 -2.57 -6.01 32.73
CA ALA A 82 -3.38 -6.54 31.63
C ALA A 82 -3.73 -5.41 30.63
N GLY A 83 -3.51 -5.68 29.35
CA GLY A 83 -3.86 -4.79 28.25
C GLY A 83 -5.19 -5.19 27.61
N GLN A 84 -5.92 -4.22 27.10
CA GLN A 84 -7.10 -4.42 26.27
C GLN A 84 -6.91 -3.72 24.92
N VAL A 85 -7.40 -4.37 23.86
CA VAL A 85 -7.32 -3.85 22.51
C VAL A 85 -8.73 -3.89 21.92
N LEU A 86 -9.22 -2.74 21.50
CA LEU A 86 -10.53 -2.61 20.87
C LEU A 86 -10.33 -2.25 19.39
N ILE A 87 -10.82 -3.11 18.51
CA ILE A 87 -10.73 -2.90 17.06
C ILE A 87 -12.14 -2.59 16.55
N GLN A 88 -12.32 -1.39 16.03
CA GLN A 88 -13.56 -1.01 15.36
C GLN A 88 -13.45 -1.31 13.88
N SER A 89 -14.39 -2.11 13.37
CA SER A 89 -14.49 -2.44 11.95
C SER A 89 -15.94 -2.66 11.54
N TYR A 90 -16.27 -2.28 10.31
CA TYR A 90 -17.52 -2.62 9.63
C TYR A 90 -17.54 -4.06 9.12
N ASN A 91 -16.36 -4.65 8.84
CA ASN A 91 -16.20 -6.05 8.46
C ASN A 91 -15.37 -6.86 9.47
N PRO A 92 -15.87 -7.08 10.71
CA PRO A 92 -15.13 -7.80 11.75
C PRO A 92 -14.84 -9.27 11.40
N GLN A 93 -15.51 -9.83 10.38
CA GLN A 93 -15.31 -11.19 9.91
C GLN A 93 -14.19 -11.33 8.89
N HIS A 94 -13.61 -10.22 8.42
CA HIS A 94 -12.48 -10.25 7.51
C HIS A 94 -11.31 -11.04 8.13
N TYR A 95 -10.72 -11.97 7.37
CA TYR A 95 -9.72 -12.91 7.89
C TYR A 95 -8.54 -12.20 8.55
N ALA A 96 -8.05 -11.10 7.97
CA ALA A 96 -6.96 -10.31 8.54
C ALA A 96 -7.29 -9.77 9.96
N ILE A 97 -8.55 -9.40 10.21
CA ILE A 97 -9.01 -8.93 11.53
C ILE A 97 -9.13 -10.10 12.48
N ARG A 98 -9.73 -11.20 12.05
CA ARG A 98 -9.89 -12.41 12.87
C ARG A 98 -8.54 -12.96 13.35
N PHE A 99 -7.61 -13.18 12.44
CA PHE A 99 -6.27 -13.66 12.79
C PHE A 99 -5.52 -12.66 13.66
N ALA A 100 -5.66 -11.34 13.41
CA ALA A 100 -5.02 -10.33 14.27
C ALA A 100 -5.60 -10.32 15.69
N LYS A 101 -6.92 -10.48 15.84
CA LYS A 101 -7.60 -10.57 17.14
C LYS A 101 -7.11 -11.77 17.94
N ASP A 102 -6.87 -12.90 17.29
CA ASP A 102 -6.34 -14.12 17.91
C ASP A 102 -4.80 -14.18 17.96
N GLN A 103 -4.10 -13.13 17.46
CA GLN A 103 -2.64 -13.06 17.29
C GLN A 103 -2.04 -14.25 16.52
N ASP A 104 -2.81 -14.85 15.62
CA ASP A 104 -2.43 -16.03 14.85
C ASP A 104 -1.74 -15.65 13.54
N TYR A 105 -0.43 -15.41 13.63
CA TYR A 105 0.42 -15.11 12.48
C TYR A 105 0.50 -16.27 11.48
N GLU A 106 0.66 -17.50 11.96
CA GLU A 106 0.85 -18.68 11.11
C GLU A 106 -0.41 -18.96 10.28
N GLY A 107 -1.59 -18.90 10.91
CA GLY A 107 -2.87 -19.03 10.23
C GLY A 107 -3.10 -17.93 9.21
N PHE A 108 -2.78 -16.67 9.55
CA PHE A 108 -2.81 -15.57 8.60
C PHE A 108 -1.90 -15.82 7.40
N TYR A 109 -0.65 -16.20 7.65
CA TYR A 109 0.36 -16.43 6.61
C TYR A 109 -0.09 -17.50 5.62
N VAL A 110 -0.52 -18.66 6.13
CA VAL A 110 -0.98 -19.78 5.28
C VAL A 110 -2.17 -19.35 4.42
N TYR A 111 -3.14 -18.64 5.01
CA TYR A 111 -4.34 -18.19 4.30
C TYR A 111 -4.02 -17.13 3.23
N GLU A 112 -3.27 -16.10 3.60
CA GLU A 112 -2.84 -15.01 2.70
C GLU A 112 -2.01 -15.55 1.54
N MET A 113 -1.05 -16.44 1.80
CA MET A 113 -0.22 -17.03 0.75
C MET A 113 -1.03 -17.88 -0.22
N GLY A 114 -2.07 -18.58 0.26
CA GLY A 114 -3.02 -19.28 -0.60
C GLY A 114 -3.70 -18.34 -1.60
N ILE A 115 -4.20 -17.19 -1.12
CA ILE A 115 -4.82 -16.16 -1.96
C ILE A 115 -3.82 -15.60 -2.97
N ARG A 116 -2.61 -15.23 -2.53
CA ARG A 116 -1.59 -14.66 -3.43
C ARG A 116 -1.16 -15.61 -4.53
N ARG A 117 -1.04 -16.90 -4.20
CA ARG A 117 -0.73 -17.94 -5.20
C ARG A 117 -1.82 -18.05 -6.25
N GLN A 118 -3.08 -18.04 -5.83
CA GLN A 118 -4.23 -18.15 -6.74
C GLN A 118 -4.40 -16.90 -7.62
N LEU A 119 -4.12 -15.72 -7.08
CA LEU A 119 -4.30 -14.43 -7.78
C LEU A 119 -3.05 -13.95 -8.54
N GLY A 120 -1.97 -14.73 -8.51
CA GLY A 120 -0.73 -14.44 -9.22
C GLY A 120 0.01 -13.21 -8.67
N TYR A 121 0.18 -13.13 -7.35
CA TYR A 121 0.90 -12.04 -6.68
C TYR A 121 2.19 -12.53 -5.99
N PRO A 122 3.12 -11.61 -5.67
CA PRO A 122 4.32 -11.93 -4.92
C PRO A 122 4.03 -12.68 -3.61
N PRO A 123 4.84 -13.68 -3.23
CA PRO A 123 6.15 -14.03 -3.81
C PRO A 123 6.09 -15.06 -4.96
N TYR A 124 4.91 -15.48 -5.41
CA TYR A 124 4.78 -16.54 -6.43
C TYR A 124 4.94 -16.03 -7.86
N TYR A 125 4.70 -14.74 -8.06
CA TYR A 125 4.80 -14.02 -9.33
C TYR A 125 5.56 -12.72 -9.09
N PHE A 126 6.32 -12.29 -10.08
CA PHE A 126 6.86 -10.95 -10.16
C PHE A 126 5.81 -9.98 -10.70
N THR A 127 5.91 -8.73 -10.28
CA THR A 127 5.01 -7.66 -10.71
C THR A 127 5.79 -6.47 -11.22
N ILE A 128 5.33 -5.86 -12.32
CA ILE A 128 5.87 -4.59 -12.83
C ILE A 128 4.74 -3.60 -12.99
N GLY A 129 4.90 -2.45 -12.36
CA GLY A 129 3.99 -1.32 -12.51
C GLY A 129 4.54 -0.34 -13.53
N ILE A 130 3.77 -0.06 -14.59
CA ILE A 130 4.08 1.01 -15.54
C ILE A 130 3.08 2.13 -15.30
N THR A 131 3.58 3.30 -14.92
CA THR A 131 2.75 4.49 -14.73
C THR A 131 3.04 5.49 -15.84
N LEU A 132 2.00 5.92 -16.53
CA LEU A 132 2.04 7.02 -17.49
C LEU A 132 1.33 8.23 -16.90
N SER A 133 1.85 9.43 -17.18
CA SER A 133 1.16 10.65 -16.80
C SER A 133 1.37 11.80 -17.77
N HIS A 134 0.32 12.61 -17.93
CA HIS A 134 0.28 13.72 -18.88
C HIS A 134 -0.68 14.80 -18.40
N LYS A 135 -0.52 16.05 -18.86
CA LYS A 135 -1.41 17.17 -18.50
C LYS A 135 -2.82 17.04 -19.09
N LYS A 136 -2.92 16.38 -20.24
CA LYS A 136 -4.18 16.07 -20.94
C LYS A 136 -4.52 14.59 -20.77
N GLU A 137 -5.74 14.31 -20.32
CA GLU A 137 -6.20 12.95 -20.07
C GLU A 137 -6.24 12.10 -21.35
N GLU A 138 -6.77 12.65 -22.44
CA GLU A 138 -6.88 11.94 -23.73
C GLU A 138 -5.53 11.44 -24.24
N GLU A 139 -4.47 12.23 -24.06
CA GLU A 139 -3.11 11.87 -24.47
C GLU A 139 -2.55 10.73 -23.61
N VAL A 140 -2.69 10.78 -22.28
CA VAL A 140 -2.20 9.68 -21.42
C VAL A 140 -2.98 8.40 -21.69
N VAL A 141 -4.28 8.47 -21.94
CA VAL A 141 -5.11 7.32 -22.30
C VAL A 141 -4.59 6.71 -23.60
N LYS A 142 -4.45 7.53 -24.66
CA LYS A 142 -3.96 7.08 -25.97
C LYS A 142 -2.61 6.37 -25.84
N ARG A 143 -1.63 7.02 -25.18
CA ARG A 143 -0.28 6.46 -25.00
C ARG A 143 -0.28 5.22 -24.10
N ALA A 144 -1.16 5.14 -23.11
CA ALA A 144 -1.29 3.94 -22.27
C ALA A 144 -1.81 2.73 -23.08
N TYR A 145 -2.76 2.93 -23.99
CA TYR A 145 -3.21 1.86 -24.91
C TYR A 145 -2.13 1.47 -25.92
N GLU A 146 -1.33 2.42 -26.42
CA GLU A 146 -0.16 2.11 -27.25
C GLU A 146 0.86 1.25 -26.50
N VAL A 147 1.19 1.62 -25.26
CA VAL A 147 2.05 0.81 -24.38
C VAL A 147 1.46 -0.58 -24.15
N MET A 148 0.15 -0.69 -23.88
CA MET A 148 -0.49 -1.99 -23.70
C MET A 148 -0.35 -2.88 -24.95
N ASN A 149 -0.45 -2.31 -26.15
CA ASN A 149 -0.27 -3.07 -27.39
C ASN A 149 1.17 -3.58 -27.55
N ILE A 150 2.18 -2.74 -27.27
CA ILE A 150 3.59 -3.15 -27.28
C ILE A 150 3.81 -4.32 -26.32
N LEU A 151 3.30 -4.20 -25.09
CA LEU A 151 3.42 -5.26 -24.08
C LEU A 151 2.75 -6.56 -24.53
N ARG A 152 1.54 -6.48 -25.11
CA ARG A 152 0.82 -7.67 -25.61
C ARG A 152 1.52 -8.34 -26.79
N SER A 153 2.21 -7.56 -27.63
CA SER A 153 2.96 -8.12 -28.77
C SER A 153 4.33 -8.65 -28.39
N GLY A 154 4.96 -8.09 -27.37
CA GLY A 154 6.34 -8.42 -26.98
C GLY A 154 6.44 -9.48 -25.88
N LEU A 155 5.44 -9.57 -25.00
CA LEU A 155 5.45 -10.54 -23.89
C LEU A 155 4.70 -11.82 -24.25
N SER A 156 5.08 -12.92 -23.59
CA SER A 156 4.38 -14.20 -23.74
C SER A 156 2.96 -14.17 -23.19
N GLU A 157 2.09 -15.07 -23.68
CA GLU A 157 0.73 -15.23 -23.16
C GLU A 157 0.68 -15.66 -21.67
N THR A 158 1.81 -16.11 -21.12
CA THR A 158 1.91 -16.47 -19.69
C THR A 158 2.06 -15.24 -18.78
N SER A 159 2.41 -14.09 -19.35
CA SER A 159 2.42 -12.80 -18.66
C SER A 159 1.03 -12.18 -18.68
N ASN A 160 0.48 -11.92 -17.48
CA ASN A 160 -0.83 -11.31 -17.34
C ASN A 160 -0.70 -9.79 -17.25
N ILE A 161 -1.25 -9.09 -18.25
CA ILE A 161 -1.23 -7.63 -18.37
C ILE A 161 -2.61 -7.09 -17.96
N LEU A 162 -2.64 -6.27 -16.91
CA LEU A 162 -3.83 -5.64 -16.37
C LEU A 162 -3.82 -4.13 -16.64
N GLY A 163 -4.99 -3.58 -16.99
CA GLY A 163 -5.15 -2.17 -17.35
C GLY A 163 -5.25 -1.95 -18.87
N PRO A 164 -4.97 -0.72 -19.36
CA PRO A 164 -4.64 0.47 -18.59
C PRO A 164 -5.85 0.98 -17.77
N THR A 165 -5.61 1.38 -16.52
CA THR A 165 -6.65 2.00 -15.66
C THR A 165 -6.16 3.33 -15.10
N PRO A 166 -7.06 4.29 -14.81
CA PRO A 166 -6.70 5.48 -14.08
C PRO A 166 -6.19 5.08 -12.68
N LYS A 167 -5.15 5.74 -12.18
CA LYS A 167 -4.75 5.55 -10.78
C LYS A 167 -5.85 6.07 -9.85
N PRO A 168 -6.02 5.50 -8.65
CA PRO A 168 -7.06 5.94 -7.71
C PRO A 168 -6.97 7.43 -7.34
N ILE A 169 -5.76 8.00 -7.37
CA ILE A 169 -5.56 9.45 -7.41
C ILE A 169 -5.39 9.87 -8.88
N ALA A 170 -6.50 10.09 -9.56
CA ALA A 170 -6.52 10.32 -11.00
C ALA A 170 -5.79 11.60 -11.43
N ARG A 171 -5.64 12.59 -10.53
CA ARG A 171 -4.94 13.85 -10.82
C ARG A 171 -4.07 14.32 -9.65
N THR A 172 -2.78 14.49 -9.87
CA THR A 172 -1.86 15.11 -8.90
C THR A 172 -0.92 16.05 -9.65
N HIS A 173 -0.60 17.21 -9.07
CA HIS A 173 0.27 18.21 -9.72
C HIS A 173 -0.14 18.58 -11.16
N ASN A 174 -1.46 18.63 -11.45
CA ASN A 174 -2.03 18.86 -12.79
C ASN A 174 -1.66 17.80 -13.86
N LEU A 175 -1.31 16.59 -13.45
CA LEU A 175 -1.12 15.45 -14.35
C LEU A 175 -2.20 14.40 -14.10
N TYR A 176 -2.72 13.82 -15.17
CA TYR A 176 -3.55 12.64 -15.17
C TYR A 176 -2.66 11.40 -15.13
N HIS A 177 -3.00 10.40 -14.31
CA HIS A 177 -2.18 9.21 -14.10
C HIS A 177 -2.92 7.95 -14.52
N TYR A 178 -2.29 7.16 -15.40
CA TYR A 178 -2.75 5.83 -15.79
C TYR A 178 -1.68 4.80 -15.44
N GLN A 179 -2.12 3.59 -15.12
CA GLN A 179 -1.23 2.49 -14.79
C GLN A 179 -1.57 1.22 -15.55
N ILE A 180 -0.53 0.44 -15.81
CA ILE A 180 -0.58 -0.92 -16.33
C ILE A 180 0.21 -1.79 -15.35
N LEU A 181 -0.33 -2.95 -15.01
CA LEU A 181 0.32 -3.91 -14.13
C LEU A 181 0.60 -5.20 -14.91
N ILE A 182 1.86 -5.62 -14.91
CA ILE A 182 2.29 -6.89 -15.51
C ILE A 182 2.56 -7.87 -14.38
N LYS A 183 2.01 -9.07 -14.47
CA LYS A 183 2.29 -10.20 -13.57
C LYS A 183 2.91 -11.34 -14.37
N TYR A 184 4.06 -11.84 -13.95
CA TYR A 184 4.79 -12.87 -14.68
C TYR A 184 5.61 -13.76 -13.73
N ARG A 185 6.15 -14.87 -14.25
CA ARG A 185 7.05 -15.76 -13.50
C ARG A 185 8.42 -15.84 -14.14
N LEU A 186 8.44 -16.17 -15.42
CA LEU A 186 9.62 -16.14 -16.29
C LEU A 186 9.18 -15.46 -17.59
N GLU A 187 9.91 -14.45 -18.01
CA GLU A 187 9.59 -13.69 -19.21
C GLU A 187 10.90 -13.16 -19.82
N ASP A 188 11.42 -13.90 -20.80
CA ASP A 188 12.72 -13.62 -21.40
C ASP A 188 12.69 -12.32 -22.24
N GLU A 189 11.54 -12.02 -22.84
CA GLU A 189 11.32 -10.83 -23.68
C GLU A 189 10.97 -9.58 -22.87
N LEU A 190 10.97 -9.67 -21.53
CA LEU A 190 10.61 -8.55 -20.67
C LEU A 190 11.52 -7.33 -20.88
N GLY A 191 12.84 -7.52 -20.80
CA GLY A 191 13.81 -6.44 -20.94
C GLY A 191 13.71 -5.74 -22.31
N PRO A 192 13.78 -6.47 -23.44
CA PRO A 192 13.58 -5.92 -24.77
C PRO A 192 12.25 -5.17 -24.91
N THR A 193 11.15 -5.74 -24.42
CA THR A 193 9.81 -5.13 -24.55
C THR A 193 9.70 -3.85 -23.71
N LEU A 194 10.22 -3.82 -22.47
CA LEU A 194 10.23 -2.61 -21.65
C LEU A 194 11.12 -1.51 -22.26
N ASN A 195 12.22 -1.87 -22.94
CA ASN A 195 13.05 -0.91 -23.66
C ASN A 195 12.28 -0.28 -24.84
N GLN A 196 11.45 -1.04 -25.55
CA GLN A 196 10.55 -0.49 -26.58
C GLN A 196 9.53 0.48 -25.98
N VAL A 197 8.97 0.16 -24.80
CA VAL A 197 8.07 1.07 -24.08
C VAL A 197 8.79 2.37 -23.68
N LEU A 198 10.03 2.29 -23.20
CA LEU A 198 10.82 3.47 -22.85
C LEU A 198 11.15 4.33 -24.07
N ALA A 199 11.37 3.73 -25.24
CA ALA A 199 11.66 4.44 -26.48
C ALA A 199 10.53 5.43 -26.87
N LEU A 200 9.27 5.15 -26.53
CA LEU A 200 8.16 6.08 -26.77
C LEU A 200 8.38 7.45 -26.12
N THR A 201 9.03 7.50 -24.95
CA THR A 201 9.31 8.78 -24.27
C THR A 201 10.39 9.60 -24.96
N GLN A 202 11.15 9.01 -25.88
CA GLN A 202 12.22 9.67 -26.63
C GLN A 202 11.70 10.39 -27.88
N GLU A 203 10.45 10.15 -28.28
CA GLU A 203 9.80 10.84 -29.39
C GLU A 203 9.49 12.29 -29.02
N TRP A 204 9.75 13.22 -29.95
CA TRP A 204 9.52 14.66 -29.73
C TRP A 204 8.06 14.99 -29.37
N GLU A 205 7.10 14.24 -29.94
CA GLU A 205 5.67 14.36 -29.67
C GLU A 205 5.31 14.00 -28.22
N ASN A 206 6.16 13.23 -27.55
CA ASN A 206 5.95 12.72 -26.19
C ASN A 206 6.76 13.48 -25.13
N SER A 207 7.28 14.67 -25.46
CA SER A 207 8.08 15.49 -24.54
C SER A 207 7.38 15.86 -23.22
N GLU A 208 6.05 15.90 -23.19
CA GLU A 208 5.25 16.12 -21.96
C GLU A 208 4.78 14.83 -21.27
N LEU A 209 5.00 13.66 -21.88
CA LEU A 209 4.64 12.36 -21.31
C LEU A 209 5.69 11.94 -20.27
N ARG A 210 5.23 11.60 -19.08
CA ARG A 210 6.09 10.98 -18.06
C ARG A 210 5.74 9.51 -17.95
N LEU A 211 6.75 8.65 -18.10
CA LEU A 211 6.63 7.22 -17.94
C LEU A 211 7.57 6.77 -16.81
N SER A 212 7.07 5.92 -15.93
CA SER A 212 7.84 5.28 -14.87
C SER A 212 7.59 3.77 -14.90
N ILE A 213 8.65 2.99 -14.78
CA ILE A 213 8.60 1.53 -14.65
C ILE A 213 9.12 1.18 -13.26
N ASP A 214 8.29 0.53 -12.46
CA ASP A 214 8.62 0.07 -11.12
C ASP A 214 8.66 -1.46 -11.10
N HIS A 215 9.81 -2.00 -10.74
CA HIS A 215 10.00 -3.43 -10.55
C HIS A 215 9.58 -3.78 -9.12
N GLU A 216 8.56 -4.61 -8.97
CA GLU A 216 7.94 -4.95 -7.69
C GLU A 216 7.33 -3.72 -6.98
N PRO A 217 6.35 -3.04 -7.62
CA PRO A 217 5.73 -1.86 -7.04
C PRO A 217 5.18 -2.20 -5.65
N GLN A 218 5.70 -1.49 -4.64
CA GLN A 218 5.30 -1.71 -3.26
C GLN A 218 3.87 -1.23 -2.98
N GLN A 219 3.34 -0.37 -3.84
CA GLN A 219 1.99 0.16 -3.78
C GLN A 219 1.40 0.15 -5.20
N PHE A 220 0.17 -0.34 -5.34
CA PHE A 220 -0.60 -0.24 -6.58
C PHE A 220 -1.45 1.05 -6.67
N LEU A 221 -1.24 1.95 -5.70
CA LEU A 221 -1.82 3.28 -5.57
C LEU A 221 -0.87 4.35 -6.06
#